data_AF-A0A269YZS6-F1
#
_entry.id   AF-A0A269YZS6-F1
#
_cell.length_a   1.000
_cell.length_b   1.000
_cell.length_c   1.000
_cell.angle_alpha   90.00
_cell.angle_beta   90.00
_cell.angle_gamma   90.00
#
_symmetry.space_group_name_H-M   'P 1'
#
loop_
_entity.id
_entity.type
_entity.pdbx_description
1 polymer ?
#
loop_
_entity_poly.entity_id
_entity_poly.type
_entity_poly.pdbx_seq_one_letter_code
_entity_poly.pdbx_strand_id
1 'polypeptide(L)' 'DLVKTKEFQRLRRIKQLGTLYLSFHTAEHSRFGHSLGVYEIVRRMIDETFEGRDAWDNNDRPLALCAALLHDLGH' A
#
# COMPACT_ATOMS: atom_id res chain seq x y z
N ASP A 1 1.54 0.96 -13.79
CA ASP A 1 0.60 2.02 -14.20
C ASP A 1 -0.32 2.55 -13.11
N LEU A 2 -0.87 1.71 -12.22
CA LEU A 2 -1.79 2.13 -11.15
C LEU A 2 -1.30 3.32 -10.30
N VAL A 3 -0.03 3.31 -9.89
CA VAL A 3 0.54 4.39 -9.06
C VAL A 3 0.46 5.76 -9.74
N LYS A 4 0.52 5.82 -11.07
CA LYS A 4 0.53 7.09 -11.84
C LYS A 4 -0.88 7.66 -12.07
N THR A 5 -1.93 6.93 -11.72
CA THR A 5 -3.32 7.35 -11.92
C THR A 5 -3.70 8.51 -10.99
N LYS A 6 -4.67 9.35 -11.41
CA LYS A 6 -5.12 10.49 -10.60
C LYS A 6 -5.75 10.02 -9.28
N GLU A 7 -6.42 8.87 -9.31
CA GLU A 7 -7.08 8.22 -8.19
C GLU A 7 -6.07 7.86 -7.10
N PHE A 8 -4.95 7.23 -7.48
CA PHE A 8 -3.91 6.87 -6.52
C PHE A 8 -3.08 8.08 -6.07
N GLN A 9 -2.76 9.02 -6.97
CA GLN A 9 -2.04 10.25 -6.63
C GLN A 9 -2.81 11.14 -5.65
N ARG A 10 -4.16 11.03 -5.58
CA ARG A 10 -5.00 11.71 -4.58
C ARG A 10 -4.54 11.45 -3.15
N LEU A 11 -4.05 10.24 -2.87
CA LEU A 11 -3.63 9.81 -1.53
C LEU A 11 -2.47 10.63 -0.96
N ARG A 12 -1.71 11.37 -1.79
CA ARG A 12 -0.65 12.29 -1.32
C ARG A 12 -1.18 13.41 -0.44
N ARG A 13 -2.44 13.81 -0.64
CA ARG A 13 -3.09 14.90 0.09
C ARG A 13 -3.85 14.41 1.33
N ILE A 14 -4.04 13.10 1.48
CA ILE A 14 -4.78 12.52 2.60
C ILE A 14 -3.77 12.13 3.67
N LYS A 15 -3.82 12.83 4.81
CA LYS A 15 -3.00 12.50 5.98
C LYS A 15 -3.46 11.17 6.56
N GLN A 16 -2.50 10.31 6.92
CA GLN A 16 -2.81 9.00 7.50
C GLN A 16 -3.65 9.14 8.78
N LEU A 17 -3.28 10.09 9.63
CA LEU A 17 -3.86 10.29 10.96
C LEU A 17 -4.78 11.52 11.04
N GLY A 18 -5.35 11.96 9.91
CA GLY A 18 -6.28 13.09 9.90
C GLY A 18 -5.64 14.38 10.42
N THR A 19 -6.27 15.03 11.41
CA THR A 19 -5.81 16.30 12.01
C THR A 19 -4.73 16.13 13.09
N LEU A 20 -4.32 14.90 13.43
CA LEU A 20 -3.33 14.64 14.49
C LEU A 20 -1.97 15.33 14.23
N TYR A 21 -1.64 15.67 12.97
CA TYR A 21 -0.46 16.45 12.65
C TYR A 21 -0.42 17.85 13.31
N LEU A 22 -1.58 18.38 13.73
CA LEU A 22 -1.68 19.66 14.45
C LEU A 22 -1.17 19.58 15.90
N SER A 23 -1.18 18.39 16.49
CA SER A 23 -0.66 18.15 17.86
C SER A 23 0.66 17.39 17.85
N PHE A 24 0.88 16.53 16.84
CA PHE A 24 2.07 15.71 16.69
C PHE A 24 2.71 16.01 15.33
N HIS A 25 3.76 16.84 15.31
CA HIS A 25 4.43 17.26 14.08
C HIS A 25 5.07 16.10 13.29
N THR A 26 5.19 14.90 13.87
CA THR A 26 5.66 13.70 13.17
C THR A 26 4.55 12.97 12.41
N ALA A 27 3.28 13.28 12.67
CA ALA A 27 2.10 12.66 12.04
C ALA A 27 1.78 13.24 10.64
N GLU A 28 2.77 13.71 9.90
CA GLU A 28 2.60 14.36 8.59
C GLU A 28 2.51 13.40 7.40
N HIS A 29 2.75 12.12 7.64
CA HIS A 29 2.75 11.07 6.61
C HIS A 29 1.38 10.96 5.93
N SER A 30 1.41 10.61 4.64
CA SER A 30 0.21 10.50 3.80
C SER A 30 -0.13 9.04 3.52
N ARG A 31 -1.39 8.79 3.18
CA ARG A 31 -1.90 7.47 2.76
C ARG A 31 -1.19 6.92 1.53
N PHE A 32 -0.65 7.80 0.69
CA PHE A 32 0.19 7.41 -0.44
C PHE A 32 1.43 6.64 0.00
N GLY A 33 2.17 7.18 0.98
CA GLY A 33 3.38 6.53 1.51
C GLY A 33 3.04 5.22 2.22
N HIS A 34 1.97 5.22 3.01
CA HIS A 34 1.44 4.02 3.67
C HIS A 34 1.12 2.91 2.66
N SER A 35 0.37 3.23 1.59
CA SER A 35 -0.04 2.25 0.56
C SER A 35 1.16 1.65 -0.18
N LEU A 36 2.20 2.44 -0.47
CA LEU A 36 3.45 1.92 -1.04
C LEU A 36 4.21 1.02 -0.06
N GLY A 37 4.21 1.35 1.23
CA GLY A 37 4.79 0.51 2.28
C GLY A 37 4.09 -0.85 2.38
N VAL A 38 2.76 -0.87 2.36
CA VAL A 38 1.97 -2.12 2.38
C VAL A 38 2.24 -2.96 1.14
N TYR A 39 2.29 -2.35 -0.04
CA TYR A 39 2.69 -3.04 -1.27
C TYR A 39 4.06 -3.72 -1.12
N GLU A 40 5.06 -3.01 -0.60
CA GLU A 40 6.42 -3.55 -0.48
C GLU A 40 6.49 -4.69 0.55
N ILE A 41 5.79 -4.56 1.68
CA ILE A 41 5.73 -5.63 2.68
C ILE A 41 5.08 -6.88 2.09
N VAL A 42 3.95 -6.75 1.39
CA VAL A 42 3.27 -7.89 0.76
C VAL A 42 4.13 -8.51 -0.33
N ARG A 43 4.83 -7.70 -1.15
CA ARG A 43 5.78 -8.20 -2.14
C ARG A 43 6.86 -9.06 -1.51
N ARG A 44 7.48 -8.58 -0.42
CA ARG A 44 8.51 -9.33 0.32
C ARG A 44 7.95 -10.58 0.97
N MET A 45 6.74 -10.54 1.53
CA MET A 45 6.09 -11.73 2.07
C MET A 45 5.92 -12.81 0.99
N ILE A 46 5.43 -12.43 -0.19
CA ILE A 46 5.27 -13.37 -1.31
C ILE A 46 6.62 -13.94 -1.73
N ASP A 47 7.58 -13.06 -2.06
CA ASP A 47 8.87 -13.44 -2.65
C ASP A 47 9.77 -14.19 -1.64
N GLU A 48 9.76 -13.82 -0.34
CA GLU A 48 10.66 -14.40 0.68
C GLU A 48 10.03 -15.55 1.46
N THR A 49 8.69 -15.61 1.56
CA THR A 49 8.01 -16.59 2.42
C THR A 49 7.17 -17.59 1.64
N PHE A 50 6.37 -17.16 0.66
CA PHE A 50 5.35 -18.02 0.05
C PHE A 50 5.75 -18.64 -1.27
N GLU A 51 6.68 -18.03 -2.01
CA GLU A 51 7.17 -18.56 -3.28
C GLU A 51 7.70 -20.01 -3.11
N GLY A 52 7.22 -20.92 -3.95
CA GLY A 52 7.58 -22.34 -3.91
C GLY A 52 6.84 -23.20 -2.88
N ARG A 53 5.88 -22.64 -2.12
CA ARG A 53 5.02 -23.43 -1.21
C ARG A 53 3.70 -23.81 -1.89
N ASP A 54 3.21 -25.01 -1.61
CA ASP A 54 1.93 -25.52 -2.13
C ASP A 54 0.71 -24.64 -1.80
N ALA A 55 0.82 -23.85 -0.72
CA ALA A 55 -0.24 -22.94 -0.27
C ALA A 55 -0.33 -21.63 -1.08
N TRP A 56 0.51 -21.44 -2.10
CA TRP A 56 0.59 -20.20 -2.86
C TRP A 56 0.63 -20.45 -4.38
N ASP A 57 -0.27 -19.80 -5.11
CA ASP A 57 -0.23 -19.75 -6.57
C ASP A 57 0.44 -18.44 -7.03
N ASN A 58 1.57 -18.55 -7.73
CA ASN A 58 2.27 -17.39 -8.28
C ASN A 58 1.44 -16.60 -9.31
N ASN A 59 0.38 -17.19 -9.88
CA ASN A 59 -0.56 -16.47 -10.73
C ASN A 59 -1.36 -15.40 -9.97
N ASP A 60 -1.54 -15.56 -8.65
CA ASP A 60 -2.23 -14.58 -7.79
C ASP A 60 -1.36 -13.40 -7.40
N ARG A 61 -0.05 -13.47 -7.66
CA ARG A 61 0.91 -12.42 -7.27
C ARG A 61 0.52 -11.02 -7.75
N PRO A 62 0.14 -10.79 -9.03
CA PRO A 62 -0.30 -9.46 -9.47
C PRO A 62 -1.56 -8.99 -8.75
N LEU A 63 -2.51 -9.89 -8.48
CA LEU A 63 -3.76 -9.58 -7.78
C LEU A 63 -3.49 -9.18 -6.34
N ALA A 64 -2.69 -9.96 -5.61
CA ALA A 64 -2.31 -9.67 -4.23
C ALA A 64 -1.57 -8.33 -4.10
N LEU A 65 -0.65 -8.05 -5.03
CA LEU A 65 0.06 -6.77 -5.07
C LEU A 65 -0.85 -5.59 -5.40
N CYS A 66 -1.80 -5.77 -6.32
CA CYS A 66 -2.80 -4.73 -6.61
C CYS A 66 -3.72 -4.48 -5.41
N ALA A 67 -4.19 -5.54 -4.74
CA ALA A 67 -5.01 -5.43 -3.55
C ALA A 67 -4.26 -4.70 -2.42
N ALA A 68 -3.00 -5.06 -2.17
CA ALA A 68 -2.14 -4.40 -1.19
C ALA A 68 -1.96 -2.91 -1.49
N LEU A 69 -1.68 -2.57 -2.76
CA LEU A 69 -1.51 -1.19 -3.19
C LEU A 69 -2.80 -0.38 -3.05
N LEU A 70 -3.95 -0.95 -3.43
CA LEU A 70 -5.23 -0.24 -3.55
C LEU A 70 -6.11 -0.34 -2.30
N HIS A 71 -5.70 -1.06 -1.25
CA HIS A 71 -6.51 -1.30 -0.04
C HIS A 71 -7.02 -0.01 0.61
N ASP A 72 -6.25 1.08 0.47
CA ASP A 72 -6.51 2.37 1.10
C ASP A 72 -7.08 3.42 0.14
N LEU A 73 -7.40 3.03 -1.10
CA LEU A 73 -7.79 3.96 -2.16
C LEU A 73 -9.06 4.77 -1.83
N GLY A 74 -9.97 4.18 -1.05
CA GLY A 74 -11.30 4.70 -0.74
C GLY A 74 -11.37 5.74 0.38
N HIS A 75 -10.27 6.04 1.07
CA HIS A 75 -10.22 7.13 2.06
C HIS A 75 -10.39 8.52 1.45
#